data_AF-A0A7W8B434-F1
#
_entry.id   AF-A0A7W8B434-F1
#
_cell.length_a   1.000
_cell.length_b   1.000
_cell.length_c   1.000
_cell.angle_alpha   90.00
_cell.angle_beta   90.00
_cell.angle_gamma   90.00
#
_symmetry.space_group_name_H-M   'P 1'
#
loop_
_entity.id
_entity.type
_entity.pdbx_description
1 polymer ?
#
loop_
_entity_poly.entity_id
_entity_poly.type
_entity_poly.pdbx_seq_one_letter_code
_entity_poly.pdbx_strand_id
1 'polypeptide(L)'
;MLPRERAEKILTLHAAGWPVQAIADHIGHSHQTVRDYINGRRTPGIRAPRPSLLTEPLASYCRQRLAEDPHLRTRVLFKEVADLGFQGSQRTFYRELDRRRRLLALTDRQETNSQEEDPQIPSGISRTLTRRHERTPVLPQRVAPIAGETLNSYLARIAQANHLTATEVLAVLPTWFSTKTNNIDDRAQHHMLALAATQALHELAHLSGTTPAGLAHALPAFGTDESPVRATTACHRCTARLGISEPVPVHLPIHHKVCTRHGIWLSDLGEPHLDLSICHEITTAQHRANRLLRRFTPQQLILAHQTAVEAVPPWPVSPAAVPHHWRYRLLALQTHNHQRGIPTDLDTYTHAAIYPDAIELAAAVLAKHPHDPARSTGENSPHLRTAAPAVHGHFATQDSSPQVRAAASGTTR
;
A
#
# COMPACT_ATOMS: atom_id res chain seq x y z
N MET A 1 19.30 -14.08 -29.41
CA MET A 1 18.11 -14.04 -30.29
C MET A 1 18.63 -14.17 -31.71
N LEU A 2 18.19 -15.16 -32.48
CA LEU A 2 18.56 -15.23 -33.90
C LEU A 2 17.84 -14.12 -34.68
N PRO A 3 18.48 -13.52 -35.70
CA PRO A 3 17.78 -12.73 -36.71
C PRO A 3 16.62 -13.53 -37.33
N ARG A 4 15.53 -12.85 -37.67
CA ARG A 4 14.29 -13.46 -38.19
C ARG A 4 14.57 -14.43 -39.35
N GLU A 5 15.35 -13.99 -40.32
CA GLU A 5 15.75 -14.76 -41.49
C GLU A 5 16.45 -16.09 -41.13
N ARG A 6 17.37 -16.06 -40.15
CA ARG A 6 18.05 -17.29 -39.69
C ARG A 6 17.12 -18.24 -38.96
N ALA A 7 16.15 -17.71 -38.20
CA ALA A 7 15.16 -18.51 -37.50
C ALA A 7 14.10 -19.10 -38.44
N GLU A 8 13.72 -18.38 -39.50
CA GLU A 8 12.89 -18.91 -40.59
C GLU A 8 13.64 -20.01 -41.36
N LYS A 9 14.94 -19.83 -41.62
CA LYS A 9 15.79 -20.86 -42.24
C LYS A 9 15.87 -22.16 -41.44
N ILE A 10 15.86 -22.10 -40.09
CA ILE A 10 15.76 -23.30 -39.24
C ILE A 10 14.48 -24.08 -39.57
N LEU A 11 13.34 -23.39 -39.66
CA LEU A 11 12.04 -24.01 -39.91
C LEU A 11 11.96 -24.60 -41.33
N THR A 12 12.49 -23.90 -42.33
CA THR A 12 12.53 -24.38 -43.72
C THR A 12 13.39 -25.64 -43.88
N LEU A 13 14.57 -25.69 -43.25
CA LEU A 13 15.45 -26.87 -43.32
C LEU A 13 14.84 -28.07 -42.59
N HIS A 14 14.18 -27.84 -41.46
CA HIS A 14 13.46 -28.90 -40.75
C HIS A 14 12.27 -29.43 -41.57
N ALA A 15 11.50 -28.55 -42.22
CA ALA A 15 10.43 -28.95 -43.13
C ALA A 15 10.95 -29.73 -44.36
N ALA A 16 12.18 -29.45 -44.80
CA ALA A 16 12.89 -30.20 -45.84
C ALA A 16 13.50 -31.53 -45.35
N GLY A 17 13.24 -31.94 -44.10
CA GLY A 17 13.64 -33.24 -43.56
C GLY A 17 15.05 -33.32 -42.98
N TRP A 18 15.74 -32.18 -42.79
CA TRP A 18 17.08 -32.18 -42.21
C TRP A 18 17.05 -32.53 -40.72
N PRO A 19 17.99 -33.36 -40.21
CA PRO A 19 18.08 -33.66 -38.79
C PRO A 19 18.55 -32.42 -38.00
N VAL A 20 18.04 -32.27 -36.77
CA VAL A 20 18.33 -31.13 -35.86
C VAL A 20 19.83 -30.85 -35.72
N GLN A 21 20.64 -31.91 -35.71
CA GLN A 21 22.11 -31.84 -35.67
C GLN A 21 22.68 -31.10 -36.90
N ALA A 22 22.32 -31.54 -38.10
CA ALA A 22 22.79 -30.94 -39.35
C ALA A 22 22.31 -29.49 -39.52
N ILE A 23 21.10 -29.18 -39.05
CA ILE A 23 20.59 -27.80 -39.05
C ILE A 23 21.41 -26.92 -38.11
N ALA A 24 21.74 -27.42 -36.93
CA ALA A 24 22.52 -26.69 -35.93
C ALA A 24 23.95 -26.40 -36.40
N ASP A 25 24.59 -27.40 -37.03
CA ASP A 25 25.93 -27.26 -37.61
C ASP A 25 25.92 -26.31 -38.82
N HIS A 26 24.89 -26.40 -39.68
CA HIS A 26 24.75 -25.54 -40.86
C HIS A 26 24.47 -24.07 -40.51
N ILE A 27 23.72 -23.82 -39.43
CA ILE A 27 23.32 -22.47 -39.00
C ILE A 27 24.29 -21.88 -37.96
N GLY A 28 25.18 -22.70 -37.37
CA GLY A 28 26.16 -22.28 -36.38
C GLY A 28 25.55 -21.92 -35.03
N HIS A 29 24.55 -22.67 -34.57
CA HIS A 29 23.85 -22.42 -33.30
C HIS A 29 23.61 -23.71 -32.51
N SER A 30 23.35 -23.60 -31.19
CA SER A 30 23.20 -24.80 -30.34
C SER A 30 21.99 -25.65 -30.73
N HIS A 31 22.11 -26.98 -30.61
CA HIS A 31 21.02 -27.90 -30.98
C HIS A 31 19.76 -27.64 -30.15
N GLN A 32 19.93 -27.19 -28.91
CA GLN A 32 18.81 -26.79 -28.05
C GLN A 32 18.06 -25.57 -28.59
N THR A 33 18.77 -24.60 -29.19
CA THR A 33 18.15 -23.43 -29.83
C THR A 33 17.36 -23.84 -31.06
N VAL A 34 17.94 -24.70 -31.91
CA VAL A 34 17.27 -25.25 -33.09
C VAL A 34 16.01 -26.03 -32.68
N ARG A 35 16.12 -26.89 -31.66
CA ARG A 35 15.00 -27.63 -31.08
C ARG A 35 13.92 -26.73 -30.50
N ASP A 36 14.29 -25.63 -29.83
CA ASP A 36 13.32 -24.66 -29.28
C ASP A 36 12.54 -23.94 -30.40
N TYR A 37 13.16 -23.62 -31.53
CA TYR A 37 12.48 -23.03 -32.68
C TYR A 37 11.57 -24.05 -33.39
N ILE A 38 12.05 -25.28 -33.61
CA ILE A 38 11.26 -26.37 -34.22
C ILE A 38 10.02 -26.70 -33.38
N ASN A 39 10.17 -26.76 -32.05
CA ASN A 39 9.07 -27.07 -31.13
C ASN A 39 8.16 -25.85 -30.83
N GLY A 40 8.34 -24.72 -31.52
CA GLY A 40 7.53 -23.52 -31.32
C GLY A 40 7.71 -22.81 -29.96
N ARG A 41 8.71 -23.21 -29.16
CA ARG A 41 9.04 -22.55 -27.88
C ARG A 41 9.65 -21.16 -28.08
N ARG A 42 10.13 -20.87 -29.29
CA ARG A 42 10.63 -19.56 -29.72
C ARG A 42 10.05 -19.23 -31.09
N THR A 43 9.50 -18.03 -31.22
CA THR A 43 9.01 -17.52 -32.51
C THR A 43 10.12 -16.74 -33.22
N PRO A 44 10.37 -16.98 -34.53
CA PRO A 44 11.34 -16.21 -35.32
C PRO A 44 11.15 -14.69 -35.17
N GLY A 45 12.23 -13.95 -34.93
CA GLY A 45 12.18 -12.49 -34.81
C GLY A 45 11.51 -11.95 -33.53
N ILE A 46 10.91 -12.80 -32.69
CA ILE A 46 10.31 -12.39 -31.42
C ILE A 46 11.22 -12.84 -30.28
N ARG A 47 11.66 -11.89 -29.45
CA ARG A 47 12.37 -12.23 -28.22
C ARG A 47 11.39 -12.96 -27.29
N ALA A 48 11.72 -14.19 -26.90
CA ALA A 48 10.96 -14.91 -25.88
C ALA A 48 10.75 -13.99 -24.66
N PRO A 49 9.51 -13.76 -24.23
CA PRO A 49 9.23 -12.84 -23.15
C PRO A 49 9.96 -13.35 -21.90
N ARG A 50 10.72 -12.46 -21.25
CA ARG A 50 11.30 -12.77 -19.94
C ARG A 50 10.13 -13.01 -18.98
N PRO A 51 10.13 -14.07 -18.15
CA PRO A 51 9.09 -14.27 -17.16
C PRO A 51 8.98 -13.02 -16.28
N SER A 52 7.75 -12.54 -16.07
CA SER A 52 7.52 -11.36 -15.24
C SER A 52 7.95 -11.65 -13.82
N LEU A 53 8.72 -10.75 -13.22
CA LEU A 53 9.07 -10.83 -11.79
C LEU A 53 7.87 -10.50 -10.90
N LEU A 54 6.86 -9.81 -11.46
CA LEU A 54 5.61 -9.56 -10.78
C LEU A 54 4.70 -10.77 -11.06
N THR A 55 4.78 -11.78 -10.20
CA THR A 55 3.97 -13.00 -10.28
C THR A 55 2.48 -12.67 -10.17
N GLU A 56 1.60 -13.60 -10.54
CA GLU A 56 0.16 -13.35 -10.47
C GLU A 56 -0.34 -12.99 -9.07
N PRO A 57 0.07 -13.67 -7.98
CA PRO A 57 -0.34 -13.28 -6.63
C PRO A 57 0.09 -11.86 -6.26
N LEU A 58 1.31 -11.46 -6.62
CA LEU A 58 1.80 -10.10 -6.34
C LEU A 58 1.07 -9.05 -7.19
N ALA A 59 0.70 -9.39 -8.42
CA ALA A 59 -0.08 -8.49 -9.27
C ALA A 59 -1.52 -8.34 -8.78
N SER A 60 -2.13 -9.43 -8.30
CA SER A 60 -3.44 -9.41 -7.66
C SER A 60 -3.44 -8.53 -6.42
N TYR A 61 -2.44 -8.70 -5.57
CA TYR A 61 -2.18 -7.80 -4.45
C TYR A 61 -2.10 -6.34 -4.92
N CYS A 62 -1.31 -6.02 -5.96
CA CYS A 62 -1.23 -4.66 -6.50
C CYS A 62 -2.59 -4.12 -6.97
N ARG A 63 -3.40 -4.92 -7.65
CA ARG A 63 -4.74 -4.51 -8.12
C ARG A 63 -5.63 -4.15 -6.94
N GLN A 64 -5.71 -5.04 -5.94
CA GLN A 64 -6.50 -4.77 -4.73
C GLN A 64 -6.04 -3.49 -4.04
N ARG A 65 -4.72 -3.33 -3.84
CA ARG A 65 -4.18 -2.15 -3.15
C ARG A 65 -4.55 -0.85 -3.82
N LEU A 66 -4.56 -0.82 -5.15
CA LEU A 66 -4.95 0.34 -5.94
C LEU A 66 -6.46 0.57 -5.97
N ALA A 67 -7.27 -0.48 -5.84
CA ALA A 67 -8.73 -0.34 -5.73
C ALA A 67 -9.13 0.25 -4.36
N GLU A 68 -8.49 -0.22 -3.29
CA GLU A 68 -8.74 0.24 -1.92
C GLU A 68 -8.17 1.63 -1.60
N ASP A 69 -7.14 2.04 -2.35
CA ASP A 69 -6.52 3.35 -2.27
C ASP A 69 -6.02 3.78 -3.66
N PRO A 70 -6.88 4.44 -4.46
CA PRO A 70 -6.52 4.92 -5.80
C PRO A 70 -5.34 5.89 -5.82
N HIS A 71 -5.09 6.57 -4.69
CA HIS A 71 -4.02 7.55 -4.55
C HIS A 71 -2.74 6.95 -3.96
N LEU A 72 -2.70 5.64 -3.73
CA LEU A 72 -1.53 4.94 -3.20
C LEU A 72 -0.30 5.17 -4.09
N ARG A 73 0.76 5.72 -3.49
CA ARG A 73 2.03 5.96 -4.18
C ARG A 73 2.68 4.64 -4.60
N THR A 74 3.10 4.56 -5.85
CA THR A 74 3.80 3.38 -6.41
C THR A 74 5.06 3.00 -5.65
N ARG A 75 5.74 3.96 -5.00
CA ARG A 75 6.91 3.68 -4.14
C ARG A 75 6.53 2.95 -2.86
N VAL A 76 5.40 3.30 -2.24
CA VAL A 76 4.88 2.61 -1.05
C VAL A 76 4.48 1.19 -1.45
N LEU A 77 3.72 1.06 -2.55
CA LEU A 77 3.34 -0.24 -3.09
C LEU A 77 4.56 -1.11 -3.44
N PHE A 78 5.64 -0.52 -3.97
CA PHE A 78 6.90 -1.23 -4.20
C PHE A 78 7.50 -1.78 -2.91
N LYS A 79 7.52 -0.99 -1.82
CA LYS A 79 8.04 -1.44 -0.52
C LYS A 79 7.20 -2.61 0.00
N GLU A 80 5.87 -2.50 -0.04
CA GLU A 80 4.96 -3.57 0.36
C GLU A 80 5.25 -4.88 -0.41
N VAL A 81 5.44 -4.79 -1.72
CA VAL A 81 5.68 -5.96 -2.60
C VAL A 81 7.11 -6.49 -2.47
N ALA A 82 8.10 -5.64 -2.15
CA ALA A 82 9.45 -6.05 -1.82
C ALA A 82 9.48 -6.87 -0.52
N ASP A 83 8.74 -6.44 0.50
CA ASP A 83 8.58 -7.18 1.77
C ASP A 83 7.90 -8.55 1.57
N LEU A 84 7.07 -8.66 0.52
CA LEU A 84 6.45 -9.92 0.08
C LEU A 84 7.36 -10.82 -0.78
N GLY A 85 8.60 -10.39 -1.05
CA GLY A 85 9.60 -11.20 -1.75
C GLY A 85 9.81 -10.87 -3.23
N PHE A 86 9.35 -9.71 -3.71
CA PHE A 86 9.69 -9.25 -5.07
C PHE A 86 11.19 -8.94 -5.20
N GLN A 87 11.86 -9.63 -6.14
CA GLN A 87 13.32 -9.60 -6.28
C GLN A 87 13.83 -8.54 -7.29
N GLY A 88 12.95 -7.74 -7.88
CA GLY A 88 13.31 -6.75 -8.90
C GLY A 88 13.64 -5.37 -8.32
N SER A 89 14.36 -4.54 -9.09
CA SER A 89 14.55 -3.11 -8.75
C SER A 89 13.26 -2.30 -8.86
N GLN A 90 13.19 -1.13 -8.21
CA GLN A 90 12.04 -0.22 -8.29
C GLN A 90 11.66 0.13 -9.74
N ARG A 91 12.66 0.40 -10.61
CA ARG A 91 12.43 0.66 -12.04
C ARG A 91 11.83 -0.56 -12.76
N THR A 92 12.23 -1.77 -12.36
CA THR A 92 11.67 -3.01 -12.91
C THR A 92 10.22 -3.19 -12.47
N PHE A 93 9.92 -2.96 -11.19
CA PHE A 93 8.56 -2.99 -10.68
C PHE A 93 7.65 -2.02 -11.42
N TYR A 94 8.06 -0.76 -11.59
CA TYR A 94 7.25 0.25 -12.28
C TYR A 94 6.96 -0.14 -13.72
N ARG A 95 7.95 -0.70 -14.42
CA ARG A 95 7.79 -1.20 -15.79
C ARG A 95 6.81 -2.37 -15.87
N GLU A 96 6.91 -3.34 -14.97
CA GLU A 96 5.98 -4.49 -14.94
C GLU A 96 4.55 -4.04 -14.59
N LEU A 97 4.41 -3.11 -13.65
CA LEU A 97 3.12 -2.53 -13.27
C LEU A 97 2.49 -1.75 -14.42
N ASP A 98 3.23 -0.87 -15.09
CA ASP A 98 2.77 -0.13 -16.26
C ASP A 98 2.35 -1.07 -17.40
N ARG A 99 3.16 -2.11 -17.65
CA ARG A 99 2.84 -3.13 -18.65
C ARG A 99 1.53 -3.83 -18.36
N ARG A 100 1.27 -4.21 -17.10
CA ARG A 100 0.02 -4.85 -16.69
C ARG A 100 -1.17 -3.89 -16.74
N ARG A 101 -1.01 -2.62 -16.30
CA ARG A 101 -2.06 -1.59 -16.43
C ARG A 101 -2.45 -1.36 -17.89
N ARG A 102 -1.46 -1.29 -18.80
CA ARG A 102 -1.72 -1.18 -20.24
C ARG A 102 -2.43 -2.42 -20.79
N LEU A 103 -2.06 -3.62 -20.35
CA LEU A 103 -2.74 -4.84 -20.76
C LEU A 103 -4.21 -4.84 -20.30
N LEU A 104 -4.48 -4.43 -19.05
CA LEU A 104 -5.83 -4.29 -18.52
C LEU A 104 -6.64 -3.23 -19.29
N ALA A 105 -6.05 -2.07 -19.57
CA ALA A 105 -6.67 -1.01 -20.38
C ALA A 105 -6.90 -1.40 -21.85
N LEU A 106 -6.17 -2.38 -22.39
CA LEU A 106 -6.40 -2.93 -23.73
C LEU A 106 -7.53 -3.96 -23.74
N THR A 107 -7.75 -4.69 -22.64
CA THR A 107 -8.93 -5.55 -22.45
C THR A 107 -10.20 -4.73 -22.21
N ASP A 108 -10.15 -3.65 -21.42
CA ASP A 108 -11.31 -2.77 -21.19
C ASP A 108 -11.75 -2.01 -22.46
N ARG A 109 -10.80 -1.71 -23.36
CA ARG A 109 -11.08 -1.05 -24.65
C ARG A 109 -11.87 -1.90 -25.64
N GLN A 110 -12.07 -3.20 -25.40
CA GLN A 110 -13.00 -4.01 -26.21
C GLN A 110 -14.46 -3.90 -25.73
N GLU A 111 -14.73 -3.33 -24.55
CA GLU A 111 -16.08 -3.30 -23.97
C GLU A 111 -16.64 -1.89 -23.71
N THR A 112 -15.83 -0.82 -23.80
CA THR A 112 -16.33 0.54 -23.60
C THR A 112 -15.89 1.48 -24.73
N ASN A 113 -16.70 1.54 -25.78
CA ASN A 113 -16.63 2.60 -26.78
C ASN A 113 -17.93 3.40 -26.73
N SER A 114 -18.02 4.37 -25.83
CA SER A 114 -19.00 5.47 -25.84
C SER A 114 -18.62 6.55 -24.81
N GLN A 115 -18.25 7.74 -25.32
CA GLN A 115 -18.53 9.09 -24.77
C GLN A 115 -17.90 9.46 -23.40
N GLU A 116 -17.47 10.67 -23.08
CA GLU A 116 -17.33 11.99 -23.72
C GLU A 116 -16.44 12.86 -22.80
N GLU A 117 -16.28 14.12 -23.18
CA GLU A 117 -15.23 15.09 -22.86
C GLU A 117 -15.28 15.74 -21.44
N ASP A 118 -14.15 16.32 -21.01
CA ASP A 118 -14.00 17.08 -19.75
C ASP A 118 -13.52 18.52 -20.04
N PRO A 119 -14.16 19.60 -19.51
CA PRO A 119 -13.70 20.97 -19.70
C PRO A 119 -12.80 21.51 -18.57
N GLN A 120 -11.84 22.37 -18.95
CA GLN A 120 -10.89 23.10 -18.09
C GLN A 120 -11.48 23.90 -16.91
N ILE A 121 -10.75 23.91 -15.79
CA ILE A 121 -10.92 24.84 -14.65
C ILE A 121 -9.82 25.94 -14.69
N PRO A 122 -10.13 27.24 -14.50
CA PRO A 122 -9.12 28.31 -14.40
C PRO A 122 -8.53 28.44 -12.99
N SER A 123 -7.23 28.73 -12.92
CA SER A 123 -6.48 28.96 -11.67
C SER A 123 -6.53 30.43 -11.22
N GLY A 124 -6.96 30.67 -9.98
CA GLY A 124 -6.95 31.98 -9.32
C GLY A 124 -5.84 32.10 -8.27
N ILE A 125 -5.16 33.25 -8.29
CA ILE A 125 -4.00 33.62 -7.46
C ILE A 125 -4.42 33.92 -6.01
N SER A 126 -3.62 33.53 -5.02
CA SER A 126 -3.75 34.03 -3.63
C SER A 126 -2.48 34.76 -3.17
N ARG A 127 -2.71 35.95 -2.59
CA ARG A 127 -1.73 36.90 -2.07
C ARG A 127 -1.33 36.51 -0.64
N THR A 128 -0.03 36.56 -0.35
CA THR A 128 0.56 36.36 0.97
C THR A 128 0.25 37.53 1.91
N LEU A 129 -0.38 37.25 3.05
CA LEU A 129 -0.41 38.13 4.22
C LEU A 129 0.66 37.65 5.21
N THR A 130 1.66 38.48 5.45
CA THR A 130 2.65 38.28 6.50
C THR A 130 2.02 38.67 7.84
N ARG A 131 1.93 37.74 8.80
CA ARG A 131 1.54 38.08 10.18
C ARG A 131 2.49 37.48 11.21
N ARG A 132 2.79 38.33 12.20
CA ARG A 132 3.59 38.06 13.40
C ARG A 132 3.04 36.85 14.18
N HIS A 133 3.95 36.00 14.64
CA HIS A 133 3.70 34.99 15.66
C HIS A 133 3.36 35.65 17.01
N GLU A 134 2.08 35.93 17.22
CA GLU A 134 1.50 35.91 18.57
C GLU A 134 1.06 34.47 18.85
N ARG A 135 1.19 34.03 20.10
CA ARG A 135 0.92 32.66 20.55
C ARG A 135 -0.41 32.17 19.99
N THR A 136 -0.39 30.97 19.38
CA THR A 136 -1.57 30.34 18.80
C THR A 136 -2.69 30.27 19.84
N PRO A 137 -3.87 30.87 19.60
CA PRO A 137 -4.95 30.87 20.59
C PRO A 137 -5.46 29.45 20.83
N VAL A 138 -6.15 29.21 21.95
CA VAL A 138 -6.87 27.94 22.20
C VAL A 138 -8.32 28.14 21.79
N LEU A 139 -8.86 27.21 21.01
CA LEU A 139 -10.26 27.25 20.58
C LEU A 139 -11.20 26.87 21.73
N PRO A 140 -12.36 27.54 21.86
CA PRO A 140 -13.29 27.31 22.97
C PRO A 140 -13.91 25.90 22.95
N GLN A 141 -14.28 25.39 21.77
CA GLN A 141 -14.87 24.06 21.63
C GLN A 141 -13.82 23.03 21.22
N ARG A 142 -13.62 22.03 22.09
CA ARG A 142 -12.68 20.93 21.85
C ARG A 142 -13.31 19.86 20.96
N VAL A 143 -12.53 19.39 20.00
CA VAL A 143 -12.91 18.30 19.09
C VAL A 143 -11.92 17.15 19.26
N ALA A 144 -12.43 15.99 19.69
CA ALA A 144 -11.63 14.79 19.79
C ALA A 144 -11.30 14.24 18.38
N PRO A 145 -10.02 13.94 18.09
CA PRO A 145 -9.64 13.30 16.83
C PRO A 145 -10.14 11.86 16.81
N ILE A 146 -10.56 11.38 15.63
CA ILE A 146 -10.90 9.98 15.41
C ILE A 146 -9.64 9.23 14.98
N ALA A 147 -9.46 8.00 15.47
CA ALA A 147 -8.31 7.17 15.08
C ALA A 147 -8.32 6.90 13.57
N GLY A 148 -7.21 7.25 12.90
CA GLY A 148 -7.05 7.17 11.45
C GLY A 148 -7.61 8.37 10.69
N GLU A 149 -8.21 9.37 11.33
CA GLU A 149 -8.86 10.51 10.67
C GLU A 149 -7.89 11.32 9.80
N THR A 150 -8.35 11.71 8.62
CA THR A 150 -7.55 12.56 7.73
C THR A 150 -7.39 13.95 8.32
N LEU A 151 -6.24 14.59 8.07
CA LEU A 151 -5.98 15.95 8.57
C LEU A 151 -7.05 16.94 8.11
N ASN A 152 -7.46 16.86 6.83
CA ASN A 152 -8.49 17.73 6.27
C ASN A 152 -9.84 17.55 6.98
N SER A 153 -10.25 16.30 7.27
CA SER A 153 -11.47 16.01 8.04
C SER A 153 -11.40 16.62 9.43
N TYR A 154 -10.28 16.41 10.13
CA TYR A 154 -10.11 16.89 11.49
C TYR A 154 -10.12 18.43 11.57
N LEU A 155 -9.41 19.11 10.66
CA LEU A 155 -9.41 20.57 10.58
C LEU A 155 -10.80 21.14 10.24
N ALA A 156 -11.53 20.50 9.32
CA ALA A 156 -12.89 20.91 8.98
C ALA A 156 -13.84 20.79 10.19
N ARG A 157 -13.74 19.70 10.95
CA ARG A 157 -14.54 19.51 12.18
C ARG A 157 -14.18 20.50 13.29
N ILE A 158 -12.89 20.81 13.47
CA ILE A 158 -12.46 21.87 14.40
C ILE A 158 -13.09 23.21 14.00
N ALA A 159 -13.01 23.55 12.71
CA ALA A 159 -13.55 24.80 12.19
C ALA A 159 -15.06 24.88 12.42
N GLN A 160 -15.81 23.86 12.00
CA GLN A 160 -17.26 23.77 12.17
C GLN A 160 -17.69 23.88 13.63
N ALA A 161 -17.03 23.15 14.54
CA ALA A 161 -17.36 23.16 15.98
C ALA A 161 -17.12 24.52 16.66
N ASN A 162 -16.26 25.37 16.07
CA ASN A 162 -15.92 26.70 16.58
C ASN A 162 -16.51 27.83 15.72
N HIS A 163 -17.42 27.51 14.79
CA HIS A 163 -18.02 28.47 13.85
C HIS A 163 -16.99 29.26 13.02
N LEU A 164 -15.91 28.59 12.62
CA LEU A 164 -14.86 29.11 11.76
C LEU A 164 -14.88 28.40 10.40
N THR A 165 -14.22 29.00 9.44
CA THR A 165 -13.85 28.38 8.16
C THR A 165 -12.50 27.65 8.27
N ALA A 166 -12.27 26.65 7.42
CA ALA A 166 -10.98 25.97 7.35
C ALA A 166 -9.83 26.95 7.03
N THR A 167 -10.10 27.98 6.22
CA THR A 167 -9.14 29.04 5.90
C THR A 167 -8.74 29.88 7.11
N GLU A 168 -9.68 30.20 8.01
CA GLU A 168 -9.39 30.95 9.24
C GLU A 168 -8.56 30.12 10.22
N VAL A 169 -8.85 28.81 10.33
CA VAL A 169 -8.05 27.88 11.14
C VAL A 169 -6.62 27.75 10.56
N LEU A 170 -6.49 27.64 9.24
CA LEU A 170 -5.18 27.57 8.58
C LEU A 170 -4.38 28.87 8.71
N ALA A 171 -5.04 30.02 8.77
CA ALA A 171 -4.37 31.33 8.88
C ALA A 171 -3.63 31.53 10.21
N VAL A 172 -4.03 30.83 11.27
CA VAL A 172 -3.38 30.88 12.60
C VAL A 172 -2.38 29.74 12.82
N LEU A 173 -2.39 28.74 11.95
CA LEU A 173 -1.49 27.60 12.01
C LEU A 173 -0.23 27.81 11.13
N PRO A 174 0.87 27.09 11.40
CA PRO A 174 2.05 27.10 10.54
C PRO A 174 1.72 26.82 9.06
N THR A 175 2.42 27.47 8.14
CA THR A 175 2.25 27.29 6.67
C THR A 175 2.44 25.84 6.19
N TRP A 176 3.06 25.00 7.03
CA TRP A 176 3.08 23.55 6.89
C TRP A 176 1.69 22.98 6.61
N PHE A 177 0.65 23.44 7.34
CA PHE A 177 -0.71 22.92 7.17
C PHE A 177 -1.25 23.23 5.79
N SER A 178 -1.21 24.49 5.33
CA SER A 178 -1.68 24.85 4.00
C SER A 178 -0.95 24.09 2.88
N THR A 179 0.34 23.79 3.07
CA THR A 179 1.11 22.97 2.12
C THR A 179 0.68 21.51 2.17
N LYS A 180 0.40 20.99 3.37
CA LYS A 180 0.02 19.59 3.61
C LYS A 180 -1.40 19.29 3.15
N THR A 181 -2.37 20.16 3.44
CA THR A 181 -3.79 19.98 3.08
C THR A 181 -4.03 20.00 1.57
N ASN A 182 -3.14 20.65 0.82
CA ASN A 182 -3.15 20.65 -0.65
C ASN A 182 -2.57 19.38 -1.27
N ASN A 183 -1.98 18.48 -0.47
CA ASN A 183 -1.50 17.20 -0.96
C ASN A 183 -2.65 16.20 -1.02
N ILE A 184 -2.76 15.50 -2.15
CA ILE A 184 -3.76 14.45 -2.36
C ILE A 184 -3.53 13.26 -1.41
N ASP A 185 -2.27 12.99 -1.05
CA ASP A 185 -1.90 11.96 -0.06
C ASP A 185 -1.62 12.60 1.31
N ASP A 186 -2.61 12.54 2.20
CA ASP A 186 -2.52 13.05 3.57
C ASP A 186 -1.40 12.40 4.39
N ARG A 187 -1.03 11.14 4.07
CA ARG A 187 0.05 10.40 4.74
C ARG A 187 1.42 10.73 4.17
N ALA A 188 1.50 11.31 2.97
CA ALA A 188 2.79 11.64 2.37
C ALA A 188 3.47 12.78 3.13
N GLN A 189 4.54 12.45 3.86
CA GLN A 189 5.44 13.44 4.42
C GLN A 189 6.60 13.68 3.45
N HIS A 190 6.59 14.83 2.78
CA HIS A 190 7.76 15.28 2.02
C HIS A 190 8.90 15.57 2.99
N HIS A 191 10.16 15.24 2.64
CA HIS A 191 11.32 15.41 3.55
C HIS A 191 11.46 16.85 4.06
N MET A 192 11.15 17.85 3.21
CA MET A 192 11.11 19.27 3.60
C MET A 192 10.03 19.57 4.65
N LEU A 193 8.90 18.86 4.61
CA LEU A 193 7.80 19.00 5.58
C LEU A 193 8.05 18.20 6.85
N ALA A 194 8.91 17.18 6.83
CA ALA A 194 9.19 16.34 8.00
C ALA A 194 9.83 17.13 9.15
N LEU A 195 10.77 18.04 8.83
CA LEU A 195 11.45 18.88 9.81
C LEU A 195 10.50 19.82 10.56
N ALA A 196 9.45 20.30 9.88
CA ALA A 196 8.45 21.20 10.45
C ALA A 196 7.24 20.47 11.08
N ALA A 197 7.12 19.15 10.90
CA ALA A 197 5.97 18.37 11.36
C ALA A 197 5.81 18.38 12.88
N THR A 198 6.93 18.29 13.62
CA THR A 198 6.92 18.29 15.08
C THR A 198 6.39 19.60 15.63
N GLN A 199 6.84 20.74 15.10
CA GLN A 199 6.34 22.04 15.51
C GLN A 199 4.85 22.19 15.13
N ALA A 200 4.47 21.83 13.91
CA ALA A 200 3.09 21.86 13.45
C ALA A 200 2.14 21.05 14.34
N LEU A 201 2.57 19.86 14.76
CA LEU A 201 1.84 19.00 15.69
C LEU A 201 1.60 19.67 17.04
N HIS A 202 2.61 20.33 17.62
CA HIS A 202 2.47 21.02 18.90
C HIS A 202 1.55 22.23 18.81
N GLU A 203 1.61 22.99 17.71
CA GLU A 203 0.73 24.14 17.49
C GLU A 203 -0.73 23.72 17.31
N LEU A 204 -1.00 22.63 16.57
CA LEU A 204 -2.35 22.09 16.46
C LEU A 204 -2.86 21.51 17.77
N ALA A 205 -2.00 20.84 18.54
CA ALA A 205 -2.35 20.34 19.87
C ALA A 205 -2.77 21.49 20.80
N HIS A 206 -2.00 22.58 20.79
CA HIS A 206 -2.31 23.78 21.55
C HIS A 206 -3.64 24.42 21.10
N LEU A 207 -3.82 24.62 19.78
CA LEU A 207 -5.04 25.21 19.22
C LEU A 207 -6.30 24.41 19.57
N SER A 208 -6.24 23.08 19.45
CA SER A 208 -7.38 22.18 19.69
C SER A 208 -7.60 21.81 21.17
N GLY A 209 -6.68 22.18 22.05
CA GLY A 209 -6.71 21.78 23.46
C GLY A 209 -6.53 20.26 23.64
N THR A 210 -5.75 19.62 22.78
CA THR A 210 -5.42 18.18 22.80
C THR A 210 -3.93 17.96 23.07
N THR A 211 -3.49 16.69 23.09
CA THR A 211 -2.07 16.36 23.30
C THR A 211 -1.38 16.06 21.97
N PRO A 212 -0.10 16.46 21.79
CA PRO A 212 0.67 16.10 20.61
C PRO A 212 0.71 14.58 20.36
N ALA A 213 0.85 13.79 21.42
CA ALA A 213 0.86 12.33 21.34
C ALA A 213 -0.49 11.75 20.86
N GLY A 214 -1.61 12.31 21.34
CA GLY A 214 -2.95 11.89 20.90
C GLY A 214 -3.18 12.19 19.42
N LEU A 215 -2.78 13.39 18.96
CA LEU A 215 -2.86 13.77 17.56
C LEU A 215 -1.94 12.93 16.67
N ALA A 216 -0.71 12.67 17.09
CA ALA A 216 0.23 11.84 16.32
C ALA A 216 -0.26 10.39 16.17
N HIS A 217 -0.98 9.87 17.17
CA HIS A 217 -1.57 8.54 17.10
C HIS A 217 -2.86 8.50 16.27
N ALA A 218 -3.68 9.54 16.35
CA ALA A 218 -4.97 9.58 15.68
C ALA A 218 -4.87 10.00 14.21
N LEU A 219 -3.99 10.95 13.88
CA LEU A 219 -3.89 11.55 12.54
C LEU A 219 -2.70 10.97 11.77
N PRO A 220 -2.95 10.19 10.70
CA PRO A 220 -1.89 9.58 9.89
C PRO A 220 -0.93 10.60 9.27
N ALA A 221 -1.34 11.85 9.10
CA ALA A 221 -0.51 12.94 8.60
C ALA A 221 0.76 13.22 9.43
N PHE A 222 0.75 12.84 10.72
CA PHE A 222 1.89 12.98 11.64
C PHE A 222 2.53 11.64 12.02
N GLY A 223 1.90 10.52 11.68
CA GLY A 223 2.35 9.18 12.04
C GLY A 223 3.56 8.72 11.23
N THR A 224 4.37 7.85 11.83
CA THR A 224 5.54 7.21 11.19
C THR A 224 5.26 5.77 10.74
N ASP A 225 4.05 5.26 10.97
CA ASP A 225 3.69 3.88 10.66
C ASP A 225 3.52 3.68 9.15
N GLU A 226 4.49 2.99 8.56
CA GLU A 226 4.45 2.59 7.16
C GLU A 226 3.59 1.34 6.90
N SER A 227 2.87 0.84 7.91
CA SER A 227 1.93 -0.26 7.73
C SER A 227 0.90 0.05 6.62
N PRO A 228 0.52 -0.97 5.82
CA PRO A 228 -0.40 -0.75 4.72
C PRO A 228 -1.78 -0.37 5.24
N VAL A 229 -2.34 0.70 4.69
CA VAL A 229 -3.68 1.20 5.00
C VAL A 229 -4.53 1.33 3.75
N ARG A 230 -5.83 1.48 3.95
CA ARG A 230 -6.79 1.85 2.91
C ARG A 230 -7.59 3.08 3.31
N ALA A 231 -8.07 3.82 2.33
CA ALA A 231 -8.98 4.94 2.54
C ALA A 231 -10.43 4.41 2.69
N THR A 232 -11.15 4.90 3.69
CA THR A 232 -12.56 4.54 3.95
C THR A 232 -13.17 5.62 4.85
N THR A 233 -14.36 5.39 5.37
CA THR A 233 -14.97 6.22 6.42
C THR A 233 -15.01 5.48 7.75
N ALA A 234 -15.02 6.23 8.85
CA ALA A 234 -15.12 5.65 10.18
C ALA A 234 -16.48 4.94 10.35
N CYS A 235 -16.52 3.91 11.21
CA CYS A 235 -17.77 3.26 11.57
C CYS A 235 -18.82 4.28 12.04
N HIS A 236 -19.93 4.40 11.33
CA HIS A 236 -20.96 5.40 11.62
C HIS A 236 -21.56 5.25 13.03
N ARG A 237 -21.58 4.03 13.59
CA ARG A 237 -22.00 3.80 14.99
C ARG A 237 -20.91 4.13 16.02
N CYS A 238 -19.63 4.14 15.63
CA CYS A 238 -18.57 4.69 16.48
C CYS A 238 -18.67 6.21 16.53
N THR A 239 -18.80 6.86 15.37
CA THR A 239 -18.86 8.32 15.25
C THR A 239 -20.14 8.90 15.85
N ALA A 240 -21.28 8.22 15.70
CA ALA A 240 -22.55 8.63 16.33
C ALA A 240 -22.45 8.67 17.87
N ARG A 241 -21.66 7.80 18.49
CA ARG A 241 -21.41 7.86 19.96
C ARG A 241 -20.62 9.10 20.39
N LEU A 242 -19.92 9.74 19.46
CA LEU A 242 -19.21 11.01 19.64
C LEU A 242 -20.06 12.21 19.18
N GLY A 243 -21.33 11.99 18.82
CA GLY A 243 -22.23 13.04 18.32
C GLY A 243 -22.00 13.45 16.85
N ILE A 244 -21.30 12.61 16.07
CA ILE A 244 -20.95 12.91 14.68
C ILE A 244 -21.80 12.08 13.74
N SER A 245 -22.66 12.73 12.96
CA SER A 245 -23.53 12.12 11.97
C SER A 245 -22.93 12.04 10.57
N GLU A 246 -22.00 12.94 10.25
CA GLU A 246 -21.36 12.99 8.94
C GLU A 246 -20.29 11.88 8.80
N PRO A 247 -20.09 11.33 7.58
CA PRO A 247 -19.01 10.37 7.33
C PRO A 247 -17.65 11.02 7.60
N VAL A 248 -16.81 10.35 8.39
CA VAL A 248 -15.46 10.83 8.71
C VAL A 248 -14.44 10.02 7.91
N PRO A 249 -13.74 10.61 6.92
CA PRO A 249 -12.68 9.94 6.19
C PRO A 249 -11.55 9.49 7.12
N VAL A 250 -11.15 8.23 7.01
CA VAL A 250 -10.08 7.62 7.81
C VAL A 250 -9.19 6.73 6.97
N HIS A 251 -7.93 6.61 7.38
CA HIS A 251 -7.03 5.55 6.94
C HIS A 251 -7.00 4.43 7.97
N LEU A 252 -7.53 3.27 7.60
CA LEU A 252 -7.52 2.08 8.46
C LEU A 252 -6.50 1.06 7.96
N PRO A 253 -5.92 0.24 8.85
CA PRO A 253 -5.10 -0.89 8.43
C PRO A 253 -5.84 -1.75 7.41
N ILE A 254 -5.15 -2.16 6.36
CA ILE A 254 -5.75 -2.84 5.20
C ILE A 254 -6.59 -4.08 5.55
N HIS A 255 -6.15 -4.83 6.56
CA HIS A 255 -6.80 -6.05 7.04
C HIS A 255 -8.07 -5.78 7.85
N HIS A 256 -8.31 -4.53 8.25
CA HIS A 256 -9.47 -4.12 9.03
C HIS A 256 -10.64 -3.83 8.08
N LYS A 257 -11.46 -4.86 7.86
CA LYS A 257 -12.65 -4.81 7.02
C LYS A 257 -13.95 -4.75 7.82
N VAL A 258 -13.93 -5.15 9.09
CA VAL A 258 -15.11 -5.15 9.96
C VAL A 258 -14.86 -4.39 11.25
N CYS A 259 -15.75 -3.46 11.58
CA CYS A 259 -15.83 -2.88 12.92
C CYS A 259 -16.40 -3.93 13.88
N THR A 260 -15.52 -4.65 14.58
CA THR A 260 -15.91 -5.75 15.47
C THR A 260 -16.74 -5.31 16.68
N ARG A 261 -16.69 -4.03 17.06
CA ARG A 261 -17.49 -3.47 18.15
C ARG A 261 -18.97 -3.34 17.79
N HIS A 262 -19.27 -3.17 16.51
CA HIS A 262 -20.61 -2.82 16.04
C HIS A 262 -21.17 -3.77 15.00
N GLY A 263 -20.37 -4.72 14.51
CA GLY A 263 -20.76 -5.66 13.46
C GLY A 263 -21.04 -4.93 12.15
N ILE A 264 -20.15 -4.04 11.73
CA ILE A 264 -20.31 -3.25 10.50
C ILE A 264 -19.17 -3.57 9.53
N TRP A 265 -19.52 -3.90 8.29
CA TRP A 265 -18.57 -3.96 7.19
C TRP A 265 -18.16 -2.55 6.79
N LEU A 266 -16.86 -2.29 6.86
CA LEU A 266 -16.24 -1.02 6.49
C LEU A 266 -15.87 -1.08 5.02
N SER A 267 -16.81 -0.69 4.17
CA SER A 267 -16.65 -0.63 2.71
C SER A 267 -15.53 0.33 2.30
N ASP A 268 -15.17 0.33 1.02
CA ASP A 268 -14.15 1.26 0.51
C ASP A 268 -14.73 2.67 0.34
N LEU A 269 -13.88 3.66 0.08
CA LEU A 269 -14.30 5.06 0.04
C LEU A 269 -15.39 5.29 -1.03
N GLY A 270 -16.49 5.93 -0.63
CA GLY A 270 -17.64 6.18 -1.50
C GLY A 270 -18.75 5.14 -1.38
N GLU A 271 -18.45 3.97 -0.80
CA GLU A 271 -19.41 2.88 -0.65
C GLU A 271 -20.08 2.88 0.75
N PRO A 272 -21.39 2.57 0.84
CA PRO A 272 -22.08 2.51 2.11
C PRO A 272 -21.60 1.32 2.94
N HIS A 273 -21.46 1.54 4.25
CA HIS A 273 -21.15 0.48 5.20
C HIS A 273 -22.32 -0.49 5.38
N LEU A 274 -22.04 -1.79 5.46
CA LEU A 274 -23.08 -2.83 5.62
C LEU A 274 -23.23 -3.24 7.08
N ASP A 275 -24.46 -3.38 7.55
CA ASP A 275 -24.75 -4.01 8.84
C ASP A 275 -24.67 -5.53 8.72
N LEU A 276 -23.83 -6.13 9.58
CA LEU A 276 -23.55 -7.56 9.65
C LEU A 276 -24.28 -8.25 10.80
N SER A 277 -25.21 -7.59 11.49
CA SER A 277 -25.96 -8.19 12.60
C SER A 277 -26.66 -9.51 12.23
N ILE A 278 -27.07 -9.67 10.97
CA ILE A 278 -27.66 -10.91 10.45
C ILE A 278 -26.62 -12.02 10.18
N CYS A 279 -25.35 -11.66 9.94
CA CYS A 279 -24.26 -12.57 9.56
C CYS A 279 -23.04 -12.40 10.49
N HIS A 280 -23.19 -12.77 11.76
CA HIS A 280 -22.15 -12.62 12.80
C HIS A 280 -20.86 -13.41 12.52
N GLU A 281 -20.91 -14.45 11.71
CA GLU A 281 -19.74 -15.21 11.24
C GLU A 281 -18.72 -14.34 10.49
N ILE A 282 -19.16 -13.27 9.82
CA ILE A 282 -18.28 -12.29 9.15
C ILE A 282 -17.47 -11.50 10.18
N THR A 283 -18.09 -11.11 11.30
CA THR A 283 -17.38 -10.47 12.41
C THR A 283 -16.41 -11.45 13.08
N THR A 284 -16.80 -12.72 13.21
CA THR A 284 -15.94 -13.78 13.75
C THR A 284 -14.71 -14.02 12.87
N ALA A 285 -14.87 -13.94 11.55
CA ALA A 285 -13.78 -14.01 10.59
C ALA A 285 -12.78 -12.86 10.76
N GLN A 286 -13.24 -11.62 11.00
CA GLN A 286 -12.34 -10.50 11.30
C GLN A 286 -11.56 -10.74 12.60
N HIS A 287 -12.19 -11.30 13.63
CA HIS A 287 -11.47 -11.69 14.85
C HIS A 287 -10.40 -12.75 14.58
N ARG A 288 -10.67 -13.71 13.68
CA ARG A 288 -9.67 -14.69 13.23
C ARG A 288 -8.52 -14.04 12.46
N ALA A 289 -8.82 -13.12 11.54
CA ALA A 289 -7.82 -12.32 10.84
C ALA A 289 -6.91 -11.58 11.82
N ASN A 290 -7.48 -10.92 12.83
CA ASN A 290 -6.72 -10.22 13.87
C ASN A 290 -5.82 -11.16 14.70
N ARG A 291 -6.22 -12.42 14.90
CA ARG A 291 -5.36 -13.42 15.56
C ARG A 291 -4.18 -13.85 14.68
N LEU A 292 -4.36 -13.95 13.37
CA LEU A 292 -3.28 -14.28 12.43
C LEU A 292 -2.17 -13.22 12.44
N LEU A 293 -2.53 -11.95 12.63
CA LEU A 293 -1.58 -10.83 12.71
C LEU A 293 -0.64 -10.89 13.91
N ARG A 294 -0.88 -11.78 14.88
CA ARG A 294 0.09 -12.05 15.96
C ARG A 294 1.31 -12.81 15.48
N ARG A 295 1.23 -13.43 14.29
CA ARG A 295 2.26 -14.32 13.73
C ARG A 295 2.71 -13.92 12.32
N PHE A 296 1.89 -13.18 11.59
CA PHE A 296 2.12 -12.82 10.20
C PHE A 296 1.98 -11.32 10.00
N THR A 297 2.66 -10.77 9.00
CA THR A 297 2.53 -9.34 8.68
C THR A 297 1.20 -9.02 8.00
N PRO A 298 0.70 -7.77 8.06
CA PRO A 298 -0.49 -7.35 7.32
C PRO A 298 -0.40 -7.67 5.82
N GLN A 299 0.75 -7.42 5.19
CA GLN A 299 0.99 -7.70 3.77
C GLN A 299 0.81 -9.19 3.46
N GLN A 300 1.39 -10.08 4.30
CA GLN A 300 1.28 -11.52 4.14
C GLN A 300 -0.17 -11.99 4.24
N LEU A 301 -0.92 -11.50 5.23
CA LEU A 301 -2.33 -11.84 5.40
C LEU A 301 -3.15 -11.41 4.18
N ILE A 302 -2.92 -10.21 3.65
CA ILE A 302 -3.65 -9.71 2.49
C ILE A 302 -3.29 -10.47 1.22
N LEU A 303 -2.01 -10.77 0.99
CA LEU A 303 -1.59 -11.61 -0.14
C LEU A 303 -2.24 -13.00 -0.07
N ALA A 304 -2.26 -13.62 1.11
CA ALA A 304 -2.90 -14.92 1.32
C ALA A 304 -4.43 -14.84 1.13
N HIS A 305 -5.06 -13.77 1.60
CA HIS A 305 -6.48 -13.51 1.38
C HIS A 305 -6.81 -13.34 -0.11
N GLN A 306 -6.03 -12.56 -0.86
CA GLN A 306 -6.21 -12.44 -2.31
C GLN A 306 -6.05 -13.76 -3.04
N THR A 307 -5.00 -14.51 -2.70
CA THR A 307 -4.78 -15.85 -3.27
C THR A 307 -5.96 -16.78 -2.96
N ALA A 308 -6.55 -16.67 -1.77
CA ALA A 308 -7.75 -17.41 -1.40
C ALA A 308 -8.99 -16.97 -2.19
N VAL A 309 -9.20 -15.66 -2.37
CA VAL A 309 -10.31 -15.12 -3.18
C VAL A 309 -10.18 -15.50 -4.65
N GLU A 310 -8.98 -15.54 -5.23
CA GLU A 310 -8.78 -15.99 -6.61
C GLU A 310 -8.93 -17.50 -6.77
N ALA A 311 -8.64 -18.28 -5.71
CA ALA A 311 -8.90 -19.72 -5.69
C ALA A 311 -10.40 -20.03 -5.56
N VAL A 312 -11.18 -19.08 -5.07
CA VAL A 312 -12.64 -19.12 -5.13
C VAL A 312 -13.03 -18.84 -6.59
N PRO A 313 -13.78 -19.74 -7.25
CA PRO A 313 -14.28 -19.47 -8.60
C PRO A 313 -15.05 -18.13 -8.61
N PRO A 314 -14.86 -17.26 -9.63
CA PRO A 314 -15.68 -16.06 -9.75
C PRO A 314 -17.15 -16.46 -9.67
N TRP A 315 -17.95 -15.63 -9.00
CA TRP A 315 -19.38 -15.83 -8.77
C TRP A 315 -20.00 -16.49 -10.00
N PRO A 316 -20.50 -17.74 -9.90
CA PRO A 316 -20.52 -18.63 -11.04
C PRO A 316 -21.55 -18.18 -12.06
N VAL A 317 -21.22 -18.48 -13.31
CA VAL A 317 -22.12 -18.41 -14.48
C VAL A 317 -23.38 -19.28 -14.28
N SER A 318 -23.39 -20.18 -13.29
CA SER A 318 -24.54 -21.00 -12.89
C SER A 318 -24.78 -21.00 -11.36
N PRO A 319 -26.00 -20.69 -10.88
CA PRO A 319 -26.38 -20.66 -9.46
C PRO A 319 -26.15 -21.97 -8.68
N ALA A 320 -25.96 -23.10 -9.36
CA ALA A 320 -25.76 -24.42 -8.75
C ALA A 320 -24.32 -24.66 -8.25
N ALA A 321 -23.35 -23.84 -8.67
CA ALA A 321 -21.95 -23.97 -8.27
C ALA A 321 -21.57 -23.10 -7.05
N VAL A 322 -22.48 -22.27 -6.55
CA VAL A 322 -22.25 -21.45 -5.34
C VAL A 322 -22.44 -22.33 -4.10
N PRO A 323 -21.46 -22.40 -3.19
CA PRO A 323 -21.68 -23.02 -1.88
C PRO A 323 -22.91 -22.41 -1.20
N HIS A 324 -23.83 -23.27 -0.72
CA HIS A 324 -25.12 -22.83 -0.18
C HIS A 324 -25.00 -21.76 0.91
N HIS A 325 -23.95 -21.82 1.74
CA HIS A 325 -23.71 -20.85 2.81
C HIS A 325 -23.31 -19.46 2.29
N TRP A 326 -22.61 -19.37 1.16
CA TRP A 326 -22.29 -18.06 0.55
C TRP A 326 -23.55 -17.40 0.00
N ARG A 327 -24.37 -18.18 -0.71
CA ARG A 327 -25.64 -17.71 -1.25
C ARG A 327 -26.57 -17.27 -0.13
N TYR A 328 -26.63 -18.02 0.96
CA TYR A 328 -27.38 -17.66 2.15
C TYR A 328 -26.91 -16.32 2.73
N ARG A 329 -25.60 -16.16 2.99
CA ARG A 329 -25.05 -14.89 3.51
C ARG A 329 -25.32 -13.72 2.59
N LEU A 330 -25.11 -13.88 1.28
CA LEU A 330 -25.34 -12.82 0.30
C LEU A 330 -26.79 -12.34 0.36
N LEU A 331 -27.74 -13.27 0.24
CA LEU A 331 -29.17 -12.94 0.26
C LEU A 331 -29.60 -12.34 1.60
N ALA A 332 -29.08 -12.87 2.72
CA ALA A 332 -29.35 -12.34 4.05
C ALA A 332 -28.84 -10.89 4.20
N LEU A 333 -27.61 -10.62 3.75
CA LEU A 333 -27.04 -9.27 3.78
C LEU A 333 -27.80 -8.31 2.87
N GLN A 334 -28.09 -8.71 1.63
CA GLN A 334 -28.84 -7.89 0.67
C GLN A 334 -30.23 -7.56 1.23
N THR A 335 -30.97 -8.56 1.72
CA THR A 335 -32.32 -8.35 2.26
C THR A 335 -32.29 -7.40 3.47
N HIS A 336 -31.37 -7.63 4.41
CA HIS A 336 -31.26 -6.85 5.64
C HIS A 336 -30.83 -5.40 5.43
N ASN A 337 -29.90 -5.17 4.49
CA ASN A 337 -29.38 -3.82 4.21
C ASN A 337 -30.25 -3.07 3.19
N HIS A 338 -30.93 -3.77 2.28
CA HIS A 338 -31.93 -3.17 1.39
C HIS A 338 -33.09 -2.56 2.16
N GLN A 339 -33.56 -3.23 3.22
CA GLN A 339 -34.56 -2.68 4.14
C GLN A 339 -34.13 -1.37 4.81
N ARG A 340 -32.83 -1.03 4.77
CA ARG A 340 -32.27 0.22 5.28
C ARG A 340 -31.89 1.22 4.18
N GLY A 341 -32.30 0.96 2.95
CA GLY A 341 -32.07 1.86 1.80
C GLY A 341 -30.70 1.73 1.15
N ILE A 342 -29.92 0.68 1.45
CA ILE A 342 -28.64 0.43 0.78
C ILE A 342 -28.93 -0.36 -0.53
N PRO A 343 -28.39 0.06 -1.70
CA PRO A 343 -28.51 -0.67 -2.95
C PRO A 343 -28.01 -2.12 -2.84
N THR A 344 -28.47 -3.03 -3.71
CA THR A 344 -28.18 -4.47 -3.64
C THR A 344 -27.17 -4.97 -4.67
N ASP A 345 -26.88 -4.17 -5.69
CA ASP A 345 -25.97 -4.41 -6.82
C ASP A 345 -24.49 -4.16 -6.49
N LEU A 346 -24.18 -4.03 -5.20
CA LEU A 346 -22.85 -3.67 -4.73
C LEU A 346 -21.91 -4.88 -4.62
N ASP A 347 -20.76 -4.82 -5.29
CA ASP A 347 -19.68 -5.82 -5.16
C ASP A 347 -19.26 -6.06 -3.71
N THR A 348 -19.41 -5.03 -2.87
CA THR A 348 -19.20 -5.09 -1.42
C THR A 348 -19.96 -6.23 -0.74
N TYR A 349 -21.19 -6.56 -1.17
CA TYR A 349 -21.93 -7.70 -0.59
C TYR A 349 -21.27 -9.03 -0.89
N THR A 350 -20.80 -9.21 -2.13
CA THR A 350 -20.08 -10.43 -2.54
C THR A 350 -18.79 -10.58 -1.75
N HIS A 351 -18.02 -9.49 -1.61
CA HIS A 351 -16.80 -9.49 -0.79
C HIS A 351 -17.08 -9.83 0.68
N ALA A 352 -18.11 -9.22 1.29
CA ALA A 352 -18.49 -9.50 2.67
C ALA A 352 -18.98 -10.96 2.85
N ALA A 353 -19.74 -11.48 1.88
CA ALA A 353 -20.29 -12.83 1.90
C ALA A 353 -19.23 -13.91 1.68
N ILE A 354 -18.10 -13.63 1.03
CA ILE A 354 -17.01 -14.62 0.83
C ILE A 354 -15.96 -14.52 1.95
N TYR A 355 -15.91 -13.38 2.65
CA TYR A 355 -14.86 -13.05 3.63
C TYR A 355 -14.56 -14.15 4.67
N PRO A 356 -15.55 -14.82 5.30
CA PRO A 356 -15.25 -15.88 6.26
C PRO A 356 -14.39 -17.01 5.68
N ASP A 357 -14.80 -17.55 4.55
CA ASP A 357 -14.13 -18.65 3.86
C ASP A 357 -12.77 -18.21 3.31
N ALA A 358 -12.68 -16.99 2.76
CA ALA A 358 -11.42 -16.43 2.31
C ALA A 358 -10.39 -16.36 3.45
N ILE A 359 -10.81 -16.00 4.67
CA ILE A 359 -9.94 -15.99 5.85
C ILE A 359 -9.57 -17.40 6.30
N GLU A 360 -10.47 -18.37 6.21
CA GLU A 360 -10.14 -19.77 6.53
C GLU A 360 -9.09 -20.34 5.58
N LEU A 361 -9.29 -20.13 4.28
CA LEU A 361 -8.35 -20.53 3.23
C LEU A 361 -7.01 -19.79 3.36
N ALA A 362 -7.03 -18.47 3.61
CA ALA A 362 -5.83 -17.69 3.86
C ALA A 362 -5.04 -18.23 5.06
N ALA A 363 -5.73 -18.60 6.15
CA ALA A 363 -5.08 -19.22 7.32
C ALA A 363 -4.39 -20.55 6.94
N ALA A 364 -5.01 -21.37 6.10
CA ALA A 364 -4.42 -22.62 5.62
C ALA A 364 -3.21 -22.39 4.70
N VAL A 365 -3.26 -21.37 3.83
CA VAL A 365 -2.13 -20.97 2.97
C VAL A 365 -0.94 -20.50 3.83
N LEU A 366 -1.20 -19.62 4.80
CA LEU A 366 -0.17 -19.12 5.72
C LEU A 366 0.44 -20.24 6.59
N ALA A 367 -0.35 -21.24 6.97
CA ALA A 367 0.14 -22.38 7.74
C ALA A 367 1.07 -23.30 6.94
N LYS A 368 0.90 -23.41 5.61
CA LYS A 368 1.77 -24.20 4.72
C LYS A 368 3.12 -23.54 4.43
N HIS A 369 3.19 -22.22 4.56
CA HIS A 369 4.40 -21.43 4.37
C HIS A 369 4.72 -20.63 5.65
N PRO A 370 5.05 -21.31 6.76
CA PRO A 370 5.42 -20.62 7.99
C PRO A 370 6.67 -19.77 7.74
N HIS A 371 6.63 -18.54 8.25
CA HIS A 371 7.71 -17.56 8.10
C HIS A 371 9.04 -18.11 8.65
N ASP A 372 10.10 -18.00 7.86
CA ASP A 372 11.48 -18.09 8.33
C ASP A 372 11.97 -16.65 8.62
N PRO A 373 12.16 -16.26 9.88
CA PRO A 373 12.45 -14.86 10.26
C PRO A 373 13.80 -14.33 9.74
N ALA A 374 14.67 -15.20 9.22
CA ALA A 374 16.02 -14.82 8.77
C ALA A 374 16.09 -14.11 7.41
N ARG A 375 14.98 -14.01 6.66
CA ARG A 375 15.00 -13.49 5.28
C ARG A 375 14.60 -12.02 5.13
N SER A 376 14.22 -11.35 6.21
CA SER A 376 13.79 -9.92 6.22
C SER A 376 14.86 -8.94 6.70
N THR A 377 16.01 -9.40 7.18
CA THR A 377 17.18 -8.53 7.36
C THR A 377 17.97 -8.50 6.07
N GLY A 378 17.72 -7.47 5.25
CA GLY A 378 18.53 -7.16 4.09
C GLY A 378 19.95 -6.77 4.50
N GLU A 379 20.82 -7.76 4.70
CA GLU A 379 22.27 -7.60 4.61
C GLU A 379 22.81 -8.71 3.70
N ASN A 380 22.93 -8.39 2.42
CA ASN A 380 24.04 -8.73 1.54
C ASN A 380 23.66 -8.46 0.09
N SER A 381 23.89 -7.22 -0.33
CA SER A 381 24.14 -6.91 -1.73
C SER A 381 25.47 -6.15 -1.79
N PRO A 382 26.58 -6.82 -2.13
CA PRO A 382 27.84 -6.13 -2.34
C PRO A 382 27.72 -5.39 -3.67
N HIS A 383 28.02 -4.10 -3.68
CA HIS A 383 28.40 -3.25 -4.82
C HIS A 383 27.76 -1.87 -4.66
N LEU A 384 28.46 -1.01 -3.91
CA LEU A 384 28.64 0.44 -4.17
C LEU A 384 29.50 1.01 -3.03
N ARG A 385 30.80 0.66 -3.02
CA ARG A 385 31.80 1.48 -2.34
C ARG A 385 32.23 2.55 -3.35
N THR A 386 31.63 3.73 -3.25
CA THR A 386 32.18 4.93 -3.86
C THR A 386 33.05 5.60 -2.80
N ALA A 387 34.35 5.65 -3.08
CA ALA A 387 35.34 6.30 -2.25
C ALA A 387 35.05 7.81 -2.13
N ALA A 388 35.09 8.32 -0.91
CA ALA A 388 35.26 9.75 -0.63
C ALA A 388 36.76 10.03 -0.38
N PRO A 389 37.30 11.18 -0.79
CA PRO A 389 38.72 11.47 -0.75
C PRO A 389 39.18 11.85 0.65
N ALA A 390 40.40 11.40 1.00
CA ALA A 390 41.07 11.74 2.24
C ALA A 390 41.48 13.22 2.25
N VAL A 391 41.02 13.94 3.27
CA VAL A 391 41.60 15.21 3.70
C VAL A 391 41.77 15.11 5.21
N HIS A 392 43.00 14.92 5.67
CA HIS A 392 43.48 15.40 6.97
C HIS A 392 45.02 15.41 6.94
N GLY A 393 45.58 16.58 6.72
CA GLY A 393 46.87 16.92 7.31
C GLY A 393 46.61 17.42 8.73
N HIS A 394 47.41 16.99 9.69
CA HIS A 394 47.86 17.81 10.82
C HIS A 394 49.12 17.19 11.43
N PHE A 395 50.15 18.04 11.47
CA PHE A 395 51.46 17.87 12.08
C PHE A 395 51.37 17.87 13.62
N ALA A 396 52.21 17.06 14.28
CA ALA A 396 52.81 17.33 15.60
C ALA A 396 53.91 16.27 15.85
N THR A 397 55.14 16.50 15.41
CA THR A 397 56.31 16.91 16.23
C THR A 397 56.48 16.14 17.54
N GLN A 398 57.42 15.19 17.49
CA GLN A 398 58.15 14.64 18.61
C GLN A 398 58.97 15.74 19.28
N ASP A 399 58.99 15.77 20.60
CA ASP A 399 60.15 16.27 21.33
C ASP A 399 60.35 15.44 22.60
N SER A 400 61.55 14.89 22.74
CA SER A 400 62.00 14.06 23.85
C SER A 400 63.07 14.83 24.59
N SER A 401 62.92 15.05 25.90
CA SER A 401 64.04 15.02 26.87
C SER A 401 63.59 15.31 28.32
N PRO A 402 64.40 14.91 29.32
CA PRO A 402 63.93 14.21 30.53
C PRO A 402 64.19 14.96 31.83
N GLN A 403 63.51 14.58 32.93
CA GLN A 403 63.90 14.84 34.33
C GLN A 403 63.25 13.75 35.22
N VAL A 404 63.99 12.77 35.75
CA VAL A 404 64.79 12.76 37.00
C VAL A 404 63.96 12.56 38.29
N ARG A 405 64.13 11.35 38.87
CA ARG A 405 64.07 10.95 40.30
C ARG A 405 62.73 11.13 41.06
N ALA A 406 62.30 10.26 41.99
CA ALA A 406 62.95 9.21 42.76
C ALA A 406 61.90 8.15 43.17
N ALA A 407 62.31 6.89 43.27
CA ALA A 407 61.53 5.82 43.84
C ALA A 407 62.17 5.32 45.15
N ALA A 408 61.29 5.00 46.09
CA ALA A 408 61.38 3.93 47.09
C ALA A 408 62.41 4.07 48.23
N SER A 409 61.87 4.49 49.38
CA SER A 409 62.29 4.00 50.69
C SER A 409 61.65 2.62 50.92
N GLY A 410 62.46 1.60 51.18
CA GLY A 410 62.04 0.25 51.56
C GLY A 410 63.20 -0.45 52.27
N THR A 411 63.20 -0.36 53.59
CA THR A 411 64.25 -0.86 54.49
C THR A 411 64.03 -2.33 54.84
N THR A 412 65.15 -2.99 55.20
CA THR A 412 65.31 -4.29 55.89
C THR A 412 65.10 -5.52 54.99
N ARG A 413 65.97 -6.54 54.98
CA ARG A 413 67.13 -6.88 55.82
C ARG A 413 68.06 -7.79 55.02
#